data_AF-A0A9X4HJ02-F1
#
_entry.id   AF-A0A9X4HJ02-F1
#
_cell.length_a   1.000
_cell.length_b   1.000
_cell.length_c   1.000
_cell.angle_alpha   90.00
_cell.angle_beta   90.00
_cell.angle_gamma   90.00
#
_symmetry.space_group_name_H-M   'P 1'
#
loop_
_entity.id
_entity.type
_entity.pdbx_description
1 polymer ?
#
loop_
_entity_poly.entity_id
_entity_poly.type
_entity_poly.pdbx_seq_one_letter_code
_entity_poly.pdbx_strand_id
1 'polypeptide(L)'
;MEGTRVIESLLQGAYVREYHLWEKDCKAYFTLMTNRNNNQLMTINQNEKPFTNFVRKALLVFDGALPEKILSAIDHMRKQVNVMKHEEGLELDHFVSEADYKSALNALESFWNELMNREEYA
;
A
#
# COMPACT_ATOMS: atom_id res chain seq x y z
N MET A 1 12.15 -29.48 11.03
CA MET A 1 12.05 -28.34 10.09
C MET A 1 10.60 -27.92 9.95
N GLU A 2 9.90 -27.70 11.06
CA GLU A 2 8.44 -27.45 11.08
C GLU A 2 8.16 -26.00 11.53
N GLY A 3 8.98 -25.45 12.43
CA GLY A 3 8.86 -24.07 12.91
C GLY A 3 9.13 -22.98 11.85
N THR A 4 9.99 -23.24 10.87
CA THR A 4 10.29 -22.28 9.79
C THR A 4 9.06 -21.99 8.95
N ARG A 5 8.30 -23.05 8.58
CA ARG A 5 7.07 -22.92 7.79
C ARG A 5 5.98 -22.15 8.52
N VAL A 6 5.84 -22.34 9.83
CA VAL A 6 4.85 -21.59 10.63
C VAL A 6 5.16 -20.09 10.65
N ILE A 7 6.43 -19.71 10.85
CA ILE A 7 6.85 -18.30 10.86
C ILE A 7 6.63 -17.67 9.48
N GLU A 8 6.99 -18.37 8.41
CA GLU A 8 6.80 -17.91 7.03
C GLU A 8 5.32 -17.69 6.69
N SER A 9 4.42 -18.61 7.08
CA SER A 9 2.98 -18.43 6.91
C SER A 9 2.43 -17.25 7.71
N LEU A 10 2.92 -17.02 8.93
CA LEU A 10 2.52 -15.87 9.75
C LEU A 10 2.98 -14.55 9.12
N LEU A 11 4.22 -14.50 8.62
CA LEU A 11 4.77 -13.32 7.93
C LEU A 11 3.98 -13.01 6.66
N GLN A 12 3.65 -14.02 5.86
CA GLN A 12 2.84 -13.85 4.66
C GLN A 12 1.43 -13.32 4.99
N GLY A 13 0.77 -13.90 5.99
CA GLY A 13 -0.54 -13.42 6.46
C GLY A 13 -0.49 -11.96 6.94
N ALA A 14 0.54 -11.60 7.70
CA ALA A 14 0.77 -10.23 8.12
C ALA A 14 1.03 -9.31 6.92
N TYR A 15 1.88 -9.70 5.98
CA TYR A 15 2.20 -8.93 4.77
C TYR A 15 0.94 -8.60 3.96
N VAL A 16 0.11 -9.60 3.67
CA VAL A 16 -1.16 -9.41 2.95
C VAL A 16 -2.11 -8.48 3.71
N ARG A 17 -2.21 -8.66 5.04
CA ARG A 17 -3.03 -7.81 5.91
C ARG A 17 -2.60 -6.36 5.85
N GLU A 18 -1.30 -6.07 5.99
CA GLU A 18 -0.78 -4.69 6.01
C GLU A 18 -1.07 -3.95 4.71
N TYR A 19 -0.89 -4.62 3.56
CA TYR A 19 -1.24 -4.03 2.27
C TYR A 19 -2.72 -3.64 2.17
N HIS A 20 -3.61 -4.54 2.59
CA HIS A 20 -5.05 -4.30 2.52
C HIS A 20 -5.54 -3.24 3.51
N LEU A 21 -4.93 -3.14 4.68
CA LEU A 21 -5.19 -2.06 5.62
C LEU A 21 -4.79 -0.72 5.02
N TRP A 22 -3.58 -0.61 4.48
CA TRP A 22 -3.13 0.61 3.82
C TRP A 22 -4.05 1.02 2.65
N GLU A 23 -4.47 0.08 1.81
CA GLU A 23 -5.40 0.35 0.71
C GLU A 23 -6.76 0.88 1.22
N LYS A 24 -7.30 0.26 2.28
CA LYS A 24 -8.56 0.67 2.91
C LYS A 24 -8.46 2.08 3.50
N ASP A 25 -7.38 2.36 4.22
CA ASP A 25 -7.17 3.63 4.90
C ASP A 25 -6.94 4.76 3.89
N CYS A 26 -6.21 4.49 2.79
CA CYS A 26 -6.09 5.44 1.68
C CYS A 26 -7.46 5.80 1.08
N LYS A 27 -8.32 4.82 0.81
CA LYS A 27 -9.67 5.07 0.27
C LYS A 27 -10.49 5.94 1.22
N ALA A 28 -10.44 5.65 2.53
CA ALA A 28 -11.13 6.43 3.55
C ALA A 28 -10.60 7.87 3.61
N TYR A 29 -9.28 8.04 3.65
CA TYR A 29 -8.61 9.34 3.67
C TYR A 29 -8.97 10.20 2.46
N PHE A 30 -8.77 9.68 1.25
CA PHE A 30 -9.04 10.44 0.03
C PHE A 30 -10.53 10.74 -0.15
N THR A 31 -11.43 9.85 0.29
CA THR A 31 -12.87 10.15 0.30
C THR A 31 -13.19 11.33 1.24
N LEU A 32 -12.60 11.35 2.43
CA LEU A 32 -12.76 12.47 3.37
C LEU A 32 -12.23 13.79 2.77
N MET A 33 -11.05 13.77 2.16
CA MET A 33 -10.46 14.95 1.51
C MET A 33 -11.30 15.44 0.33
N THR A 34 -11.88 14.53 -0.46
CA THR A 34 -12.83 14.86 -1.54
C THR A 34 -14.00 15.68 -1.00
N ASN A 35 -14.61 15.21 0.08
CA ASN A 35 -15.78 15.84 0.69
C ASN A 35 -15.43 17.23 1.28
N ARG A 36 -14.22 17.38 1.83
CA ARG A 36 -13.73 18.66 2.38
C ARG A 36 -13.40 19.69 1.29
N ASN A 37 -12.85 19.24 0.16
CA ASN A 37 -12.36 20.11 -0.92
C ASN A 37 -13.34 20.21 -2.10
N ASN A 38 -14.65 20.31 -1.83
CA ASN A 38 -15.69 20.51 -2.84
C ASN A 38 -15.63 19.53 -4.03
N ASN A 39 -15.44 18.24 -3.78
CA ASN A 39 -15.46 17.18 -4.79
C ASN A 39 -14.32 17.23 -5.84
N GLN A 40 -13.17 17.86 -5.54
CA GLN A 40 -12.03 17.93 -6.46
C GLN A 40 -11.51 16.57 -6.97
N LEU A 41 -11.68 15.48 -6.22
CA LEU A 41 -11.28 14.12 -6.64
C LEU A 41 -12.33 13.37 -7.49
N MET A 42 -13.52 13.93 -7.74
CA MET A 42 -14.56 13.24 -8.53
C MET A 42 -14.14 12.93 -9.97
N THR A 43 -13.06 13.54 -10.45
CA THR A 43 -12.47 13.26 -11.76
C THR A 43 -11.58 12.02 -11.79
N ILE A 44 -11.19 11.47 -10.63
CA ILE A 44 -10.29 10.31 -10.55
C ILE A 44 -11.10 9.02 -10.36
N ASN A 45 -10.83 8.03 -11.22
CA ASN A 45 -11.38 6.70 -11.07
C ASN A 45 -10.79 5.99 -9.84
N GLN A 46 -11.59 5.85 -8.77
CA GLN A 46 -11.20 5.13 -7.54
C GLN A 46 -10.89 3.63 -7.76
N ASN A 47 -11.29 3.08 -8.90
CA ASN A 47 -11.01 1.70 -9.29
C ASN A 47 -9.78 1.57 -10.21
N GLU A 48 -8.97 2.62 -10.32
CA GLU A 48 -7.74 2.58 -11.12
C GLU A 48 -6.76 1.52 -10.60
N LYS A 49 -6.17 0.77 -11.55
CA LYS A 49 -5.22 -0.31 -11.29
C LYS A 49 -3.86 0.01 -11.94
N PRO A 50 -2.73 -0.27 -11.26
CA PRO A 50 -2.63 -0.62 -9.84
C PRO A 50 -3.11 0.51 -8.92
N PHE A 51 -3.57 0.18 -7.71
CA PHE A 51 -4.10 1.18 -6.77
C PHE A 51 -3.10 2.29 -6.42
N THR A 52 -1.80 2.00 -6.49
CA THR A 52 -0.73 3.01 -6.35
C THR A 52 -0.79 4.12 -7.39
N ASN A 53 -1.37 3.88 -8.58
CA ASN A 53 -1.61 4.92 -9.58
C ASN A 53 -2.78 5.83 -9.18
N PHE A 54 -3.85 5.26 -8.63
CA PHE A 54 -4.93 6.05 -8.03
C PHE A 54 -4.36 6.99 -6.96
N VAL A 55 -3.57 6.45 -6.04
CA VAL A 55 -2.93 7.22 -4.96
C VAL A 55 -2.05 8.34 -5.53
N ARG A 56 -1.21 8.03 -6.54
CA ARG A 56 -0.37 9.05 -7.21
C ARG A 56 -1.20 10.20 -7.76
N LYS A 57 -2.30 9.92 -8.46
CA LYS A 57 -3.18 10.96 -9.03
C LYS A 57 -3.94 11.72 -7.95
N ALA A 58 -4.42 11.03 -6.91
CA ALA A 58 -5.13 11.65 -5.81
C ALA A 58 -4.24 12.66 -5.07
N LEU A 59 -2.97 12.31 -4.85
CA LEU A 59 -1.98 13.22 -4.26
C LEU A 59 -1.75 14.46 -5.13
N LEU A 60 -1.62 14.30 -6.45
CA LEU A 60 -1.44 15.44 -7.36
C LEU A 60 -2.61 16.44 -7.33
N VAL A 61 -3.84 15.97 -7.11
CA VAL A 61 -5.00 16.86 -6.96
C VAL A 61 -4.92 17.73 -5.72
N PHE A 62 -4.20 17.28 -4.68
CA PHE A 62 -3.97 18.02 -3.45
C PHE A 62 -2.58 18.65 -3.37
N ASP A 63 -1.93 18.89 -4.53
CA ASP A 63 -0.58 19.44 -4.65
C ASP A 63 0.49 18.66 -3.83
N GLY A 64 0.21 17.37 -3.61
CA GLY A 64 1.08 16.42 -2.94
C GLY A 64 1.97 15.67 -3.94
N ALA A 65 3.27 15.57 -3.65
CA ALA A 65 4.19 14.72 -4.40
C ALA A 65 4.96 13.81 -3.44
N LEU A 66 4.72 12.50 -3.47
CA LEU A 66 5.50 11.56 -2.68
C LEU A 66 6.79 11.16 -3.40
N PRO A 67 7.87 10.86 -2.65
CA PRO A 67 9.04 10.20 -3.21
C PRO A 67 8.66 8.92 -3.97
N GLU A 68 9.05 8.82 -5.24
CA GLU A 68 8.67 7.69 -6.12
C GLU A 68 9.10 6.33 -5.55
N LYS A 69 10.19 6.29 -4.78
CA LYS A 69 10.67 5.11 -4.07
C LYS A 69 9.61 4.49 -3.14
N ILE A 70 8.78 5.31 -2.51
CA ILE A 70 7.74 4.85 -1.56
C ILE A 70 6.63 4.12 -2.33
N LEU A 71 6.04 4.76 -3.33
CA LEU A 71 4.97 4.15 -4.12
C LEU A 71 5.45 2.95 -4.93
N SER A 72 6.73 2.93 -5.33
CA SER A 72 7.33 1.79 -6.03
C SER A 72 7.49 0.58 -5.10
N ALA A 73 7.90 0.79 -3.84
CA ALA A 73 7.97 -0.27 -2.83
C ALA A 73 6.58 -0.82 -2.49
N ILE A 74 5.56 0.05 -2.39
CA ILE A 74 4.18 -0.38 -2.15
C ILE A 74 3.59 -1.11 -3.37
N ASP A 75 3.91 -0.70 -4.60
CA ASP A 75 3.49 -1.45 -5.79
C ASP A 75 4.20 -2.81 -5.90
N HIS A 76 5.46 -2.91 -5.46
CA HIS A 76 6.13 -4.20 -5.31
C HIS A 76 5.39 -5.09 -4.33
N MET A 77 5.03 -4.56 -3.15
CA MET A 77 4.23 -5.27 -2.15
C MET A 77 2.91 -5.78 -2.73
N ARG A 78 2.18 -4.94 -3.47
CA ARG A 78 0.94 -5.34 -4.16
C ARG A 78 1.16 -6.52 -5.12
N LYS A 79 2.23 -6.50 -5.91
CA LYS A 79 2.53 -7.59 -6.87
C LYS A 79 2.70 -8.91 -6.13
N GLN A 80 3.44 -8.91 -5.02
CA GLN A 80 3.63 -10.08 -4.17
C GLN A 80 2.31 -10.57 -3.56
N VAL A 81 1.49 -9.65 -3.02
CA VAL A 81 0.15 -10.00 -2.51
C VAL A 81 -0.74 -10.63 -3.59
N ASN A 82 -0.69 -10.12 -4.82
CA ASN A 82 -1.49 -10.69 -5.92
C ASN A 82 -1.04 -12.11 -6.30
N VAL A 83 0.27 -12.37 -6.32
CA VAL A 83 0.82 -13.72 -6.55
C VAL A 83 0.31 -14.67 -5.48
N MET A 84 0.42 -14.30 -4.20
CA MET A 84 -0.01 -15.11 -3.06
C MET A 84 -1.52 -15.43 -3.06
N LYS A 85 -2.35 -14.56 -3.63
CA LYS A 85 -3.82 -14.72 -3.63
C LYS A 85 -4.37 -15.55 -4.79
N HIS A 86 -3.65 -15.62 -5.90
CA HIS A 86 -4.21 -16.12 -7.17
C HIS A 86 -3.48 -17.32 -7.76
N GLU A 87 -2.29 -17.65 -7.27
CA GLU A 87 -1.51 -18.76 -7.79
C GLU A 87 -1.48 -19.92 -6.77
N GLU A 88 -2.50 -20.80 -6.86
CA GLU A 88 -2.57 -22.02 -6.06
C GLU A 88 -1.29 -22.86 -6.27
N GLY A 89 -0.60 -23.19 -5.17
CA GLY A 89 0.64 -23.99 -5.19
C GLY A 89 1.94 -23.19 -5.12
N LEU A 90 1.92 -21.87 -5.31
CA LEU A 90 3.10 -21.00 -5.19
C LEU A 90 3.35 -20.47 -3.77
N GLU A 91 2.44 -20.74 -2.83
CA GLU A 91 2.63 -20.49 -1.40
C GLU A 91 3.88 -21.17 -0.82
N LEU A 92 4.43 -22.20 -1.51
CA LEU A 92 5.61 -22.93 -1.05
C LEU A 92 6.94 -22.45 -1.68
N ASP A 93 6.90 -21.75 -2.82
CA ASP A 93 8.10 -21.34 -3.57
C ASP A 93 8.38 -19.81 -3.48
N HIS A 94 7.42 -19.01 -3.02
CA HIS A 94 7.52 -17.54 -2.94
C HIS A 94 7.10 -16.98 -1.58
N PHE A 95 7.79 -17.42 -0.52
CA PHE A 95 7.63 -16.82 0.80
C PHE A 95 8.19 -15.39 0.85
N VAL A 96 7.45 -14.49 1.51
CA VAL A 96 7.94 -13.16 1.87
C VAL A 96 9.09 -13.31 2.85
N SER A 97 10.27 -12.81 2.49
CA SER A 97 11.37 -12.77 3.46
C SER A 97 11.10 -11.75 4.56
N GLU A 98 11.70 -11.93 5.73
CA GLU A 98 11.63 -10.91 6.80
C GLU A 98 12.12 -9.53 6.32
N ALA A 99 13.10 -9.51 5.41
CA ALA A 99 13.61 -8.29 4.81
C ALA A 99 12.57 -7.60 3.93
N ASP A 100 11.84 -8.36 3.10
CA ASP A 100 10.74 -7.83 2.27
C ASP A 100 9.60 -7.30 3.16
N TYR A 101 9.28 -8.00 4.24
CA TYR A 101 8.27 -7.57 5.21
C TYR A 101 8.66 -6.24 5.86
N LYS A 102 9.90 -6.12 6.37
CA LYS A 102 10.41 -4.86 6.95
C LYS A 102 10.45 -3.72 5.93
N SER A 103 10.88 -4.02 4.70
CA SER A 103 10.92 -3.02 3.62
C SER A 103 9.52 -2.51 3.28
N ALA A 104 8.53 -3.39 3.24
CA ALA A 104 7.14 -3.02 3.01
C ALA A 104 6.60 -2.13 4.15
N LEU A 105 6.79 -2.54 5.41
CA LEU A 105 6.37 -1.75 6.57
C LEU A 105 6.98 -0.34 6.57
N ASN A 106 8.29 -0.24 6.33
CA ASN A 106 8.97 1.05 6.24
C ASN A 106 8.38 1.93 5.12
N ALA A 107 7.99 1.36 3.98
CA ALA A 107 7.37 2.10 2.89
C ALA A 107 5.96 2.59 3.27
N LEU A 108 5.16 1.75 3.94
CA LEU A 108 3.82 2.12 4.42
C LEU A 108 3.88 3.22 5.48
N GLU A 109 4.82 3.12 6.43
CA GLU A 109 5.04 4.15 7.45
C GLU A 109 5.54 5.44 6.82
N SER A 110 6.52 5.37 5.92
CA SER A 110 7.02 6.55 5.20
C SER A 110 5.93 7.24 4.40
N PHE A 111 5.01 6.49 3.79
CA PHE A 111 3.87 7.05 3.10
C PHE A 111 3.00 7.92 4.03
N TRP A 112 2.66 7.40 5.21
CA TRP A 112 1.85 8.15 6.17
C TRP A 112 2.59 9.33 6.78
N ASN A 113 3.87 9.18 7.11
CA ASN A 113 4.69 10.26 7.63
C ASN A 113 4.81 11.42 6.63
N GLU A 114 5.03 11.12 5.34
CA GLU A 114 5.07 12.14 4.30
C GLU A 114 3.70 12.83 4.10
N LEU A 115 2.60 12.11 4.26
CA LEU A 115 1.26 12.71 4.25
C LEU A 115 1.03 13.61 5.47
N MET A 116 1.34 13.15 6.68
CA MET A 116 1.19 13.94 7.91
C MET A 116 2.06 15.20 7.89
N ASN A 117 3.33 15.08 7.50
CA ASN A 117 4.25 16.22 7.36
C ASN A 117 3.75 17.26 6.35
N ARG A 118 2.88 16.89 5.41
CA ARG A 118 2.27 17.85 4.49
C ARG A 118 1.11 18.56 5.13
N GLU A 119 0.23 17.82 5.80
CA GLU A 119 -0.97 18.39 6.46
C GLU A 119 -0.60 19.23 7.69
N GLU A 120 0.45 18.90 8.45
CA GLU A 120 0.90 19.69 9.61
C GLU A 120 1.56 21.04 9.22
N TYR A 121 1.98 21.18 7.96
CA TYR A 121 2.63 22.38 7.43
C TYR A 121 1.84 23.05 6.29
N ALA A 122 0.58 22.63 6.06
CA ALA A 122 -0.34 23.20 5.07
C ALA A 122 -1.26 24.28 5.64
#